data_AF-Q137V0-F1
#
_entry.id   AF-Q137V0-F1
#
_cell.length_a   1.000
_cell.length_b   1.000
_cell.length_c   1.000
_cell.angle_alpha   90.00
_cell.angle_beta   90.00
_cell.angle_gamma   90.00
#
_symmetry.space_group_name_H-M   'P 1'
#
loop_
_entity.id
_entity.type
_entity.pdbx_description
1 polymer ?
#
loop_
_entity_poly.entity_id
_entity_poly.type
_entity_poly.pdbx_seq_one_letter_code
_entity_poly.pdbx_strand_id
1 'polypeptide(L)'
;MMFVKHRSRGLMKRSAHYCHWHFVLALPYWMRLRAVPAFTGCERSPRSANSNDTEEFMRPRPPCSPKPLNQRLTEEAGVFRDRAEAAPDAERERLIKLARQLDTAANIEGWLSSPELKPPS
;
A
#
# COMPACT_ATOMS: atom_id res chain seq x y z
N MET A 1 -17.31 55.83 19.98
CA MET A 1 -17.86 56.47 18.77
C MET A 1 -18.24 55.38 17.78
N MET A 2 -19.54 55.20 17.55
CA MET A 2 -20.10 54.24 16.60
C MET A 2 -20.14 54.86 15.21
N PHE A 3 -19.75 54.13 14.17
CA PHE A 3 -20.16 54.47 12.80
C PHE A 3 -20.75 53.24 12.13
N VAL A 4 -22.08 53.17 12.27
CA VAL A 4 -22.98 52.32 11.49
C VAL A 4 -23.02 52.91 10.08
N LYS A 5 -22.73 52.11 9.04
CA LYS A 5 -23.06 52.48 7.66
C LYS A 5 -24.01 51.46 7.04
N HIS A 6 -25.13 52.03 6.65
CA HIS A 6 -26.38 51.47 6.16
C HIS A 6 -26.24 50.56 4.92
N ARG A 7 -26.84 49.37 5.04
CA ARG A 7 -27.91 48.78 4.19
C ARG A 7 -28.03 49.31 2.74
N SER A 8 -27.92 48.41 1.76
CA SER A 8 -28.70 48.48 0.52
C SER A 8 -29.26 47.11 0.15
N ARG A 9 -30.59 47.08 0.04
CA ARG A 9 -31.43 45.95 -0.34
C ARG A 9 -31.53 45.94 -1.87
N GLY A 10 -31.21 44.81 -2.49
CA GLY A 10 -31.55 44.52 -3.88
C GLY A 10 -32.55 43.38 -3.94
N LEU A 11 -33.83 43.71 -3.95
CA LEU A 11 -34.96 42.80 -4.15
C LEU A 11 -35.45 43.01 -5.59
N MET A 12 -35.63 41.94 -6.36
CA MET A 12 -36.62 41.73 -7.44
C MET A 12 -36.13 40.60 -8.36
N LYS A 13 -36.63 39.36 -8.22
CA LYS A 13 -37.87 38.84 -8.85
C LYS A 13 -37.87 38.93 -10.39
N ARG A 14 -37.57 37.82 -11.06
CA ARG A 14 -38.22 37.35 -12.32
C ARG A 14 -38.22 35.82 -12.25
N SER A 15 -39.34 35.22 -11.87
CA SER A 15 -40.41 34.72 -12.76
C SER A 15 -39.95 33.60 -13.69
N ALA A 16 -40.51 32.44 -13.39
CA ALA A 16 -40.42 31.18 -14.11
C ALA A 16 -41.07 31.24 -15.49
N HIS A 17 -40.54 30.46 -16.44
CA HIS A 17 -41.33 29.75 -17.45
C HIS A 17 -40.60 28.46 -17.88
N TYR A 18 -41.37 27.36 -17.86
CA TYR A 18 -41.05 26.01 -18.30
C TYR A 18 -40.79 25.91 -19.81
N CYS A 19 -39.93 24.96 -20.22
CA CYS A 19 -39.99 24.13 -21.45
C CYS A 19 -38.92 23.03 -21.26
N HIS A 20 -39.21 21.80 -20.82
CA HIS A 20 -39.78 20.68 -21.59
C HIS A 20 -39.31 20.68 -23.05
N TRP A 21 -38.38 19.78 -23.42
CA TRP A 21 -38.50 18.78 -24.49
C TRP A 21 -37.13 18.09 -24.74
N HIS A 22 -37.14 16.75 -24.57
CA HIS A 22 -36.33 15.71 -25.24
C HIS A 22 -34.81 15.62 -24.95
N PHE A 23 -34.37 14.62 -24.18
CA PHE A 23 -34.10 13.23 -24.59
C PHE A 23 -32.96 13.13 -25.62
N VAL A 24 -31.71 13.11 -25.12
CA VAL A 24 -30.59 12.52 -25.84
C VAL A 24 -29.91 11.52 -24.92
N LEU A 25 -30.34 10.28 -25.12
CA LEU A 25 -29.52 9.07 -25.18
C LEU A 25 -28.66 8.73 -23.95
N ALA A 26 -29.20 7.77 -23.21
CA ALA A 26 -28.47 6.79 -22.43
C ALA A 26 -27.17 6.35 -23.12
N LEU A 27 -26.04 6.63 -22.48
CA LEU A 27 -24.79 5.91 -22.71
C LEU A 27 -24.65 4.85 -21.59
N PRO A 28 -24.50 3.56 -21.93
CA PRO A 28 -24.49 2.47 -20.97
C PRO A 28 -23.24 2.52 -20.08
N TYR A 29 -23.46 2.41 -18.77
CA TYR A 29 -22.46 2.44 -17.69
C TYR A 29 -21.52 1.20 -17.64
N TRP A 30 -21.41 0.45 -18.75
CA TRP A 30 -20.72 -0.84 -18.83
C TRP A 30 -19.41 -0.82 -19.63
N MET A 31 -18.94 0.36 -20.07
CA MET A 31 -17.60 0.51 -20.64
C MET A 31 -16.65 1.16 -19.64
N ARG A 32 -16.28 0.41 -18.61
CA ARG A 32 -14.98 0.60 -17.93
C ARG A 32 -14.36 -0.73 -17.56
N LEU A 33 -14.17 -1.57 -18.58
CA LEU A 33 -13.11 -2.57 -18.57
C LEU A 33 -11.79 -1.79 -18.51
N ARG A 34 -11.27 -1.57 -17.29
CA ARG A 34 -9.84 -1.35 -17.12
C ARG A 34 -9.17 -2.60 -17.68
N ALA A 35 -8.56 -2.45 -18.85
CA ALA A 35 -7.53 -3.36 -19.30
C ALA A 35 -6.57 -3.55 -18.12
N VAL A 36 -6.59 -4.73 -17.52
CA VAL A 36 -5.48 -5.18 -16.68
C VAL A 36 -4.30 -5.21 -17.64
N PRO A 37 -3.26 -4.38 -17.47
CA PRO A 37 -2.07 -4.56 -18.26
C PRO A 37 -1.65 -6.01 -18.05
N ALA A 38 -1.57 -6.75 -19.16
CA ALA A 38 -0.92 -8.05 -19.17
C ALA A 38 0.35 -7.91 -18.34
N PHE A 39 0.53 -8.84 -17.42
CA PHE A 39 1.75 -9.00 -16.64
C PHE A 39 2.86 -9.20 -17.68
N THR A 40 3.40 -8.10 -18.21
CA THR A 40 4.64 -8.11 -18.97
C THR A 40 5.62 -8.58 -17.93
N GLY A 41 5.94 -9.87 -18.00
CA GLY A 41 7.01 -10.46 -17.24
C GLY A 41 8.14 -9.45 -17.32
N CYS A 42 8.52 -8.90 -16.17
CA CYS A 42 9.68 -8.06 -16.06
C CYS A 42 10.81 -8.95 -16.57
N GLU A 43 11.14 -8.78 -17.85
CA GLU A 43 12.28 -9.37 -18.50
C GLU A 43 13.42 -9.08 -17.55
N ARG A 44 13.91 -10.15 -16.94
CA ARG A 44 15.05 -10.09 -16.06
C ARG A 44 16.18 -9.66 -17.00
N SER A 45 16.49 -8.36 -16.98
CA SER A 45 17.60 -7.76 -17.70
C SER A 45 18.77 -8.74 -17.68
N PRO A 46 19.34 -9.16 -18.83
CA PRO A 46 20.59 -9.87 -18.80
C PRO A 46 21.57 -8.95 -18.07
N ARG A 47 22.03 -9.41 -16.90
CA ARG A 47 23.15 -8.78 -16.21
C ARG A 47 24.29 -8.68 -17.22
N SER A 48 24.88 -7.49 -17.26
CA SER A 48 26.23 -7.22 -17.75
C SER A 48 27.06 -8.50 -17.85
N ALA A 49 27.47 -8.88 -19.07
CA ALA A 49 28.39 -9.98 -19.28
C ALA A 49 29.79 -9.58 -18.79
N ASN A 50 29.96 -9.52 -17.47
CA ASN A 50 31.27 -9.50 -16.86
C ASN A 50 31.67 -10.96 -16.58
N SER A 51 32.91 -11.33 -16.90
CA SER A 51 33.44 -12.70 -16.75
C SER A 51 33.53 -13.16 -15.29
N ASN A 52 33.21 -12.30 -14.32
CA ASN A 52 33.31 -12.59 -12.90
C ASN A 52 31.98 -13.11 -12.30
N ASP A 53 30.87 -12.98 -13.03
CA ASP A 53 29.54 -13.43 -12.56
C ASP A 53 29.47 -14.96 -12.35
N THR A 54 30.24 -15.73 -13.13
CA THR A 54 30.31 -17.20 -12.98
C THR A 54 30.99 -17.62 -11.69
N GLU A 55 31.98 -16.87 -11.20
CA GLU A 55 32.62 -17.18 -9.92
C GLU A 55 31.74 -16.83 -8.72
N GLU A 56 30.96 -15.75 -8.79
CA GLU A 56 30.05 -15.35 -7.70
C GLU A 56 28.97 -16.41 -7.45
N PHE A 57 28.48 -17.06 -8.51
CA PHE A 57 27.43 -18.07 -8.41
C PHE A 57 27.91 -19.41 -7.82
N MET A 58 29.20 -19.74 -7.96
CA MET A 58 29.80 -20.94 -7.38
C MET A 58 30.20 -20.77 -5.92
N ARG A 59 30.08 -19.57 -5.35
CA ARG A 59 30.37 -19.35 -3.93
C ARG A 59 29.34 -20.11 -3.10
N PRO A 60 29.78 -20.89 -2.09
CA PRO A 60 28.88 -21.50 -1.14
C PRO A 60 27.97 -20.43 -0.54
N ARG A 61 26.67 -20.72 -0.44
CA ARG A 61 25.75 -19.79 0.21
C ARG A 61 26.24 -19.55 1.64
N PRO A 62 26.26 -18.29 2.10
CA PRO A 62 26.52 -18.00 3.50
C PRO A 62 25.61 -18.87 4.37
N PRO A 63 26.13 -19.43 5.47
CA PRO A 63 25.32 -20.23 6.37
C PRO A 63 24.12 -19.41 6.84
N CYS A 64 22.95 -20.04 6.86
CA CYS A 64 21.76 -19.43 7.42
C CYS A 64 22.07 -19.06 8.88
N SER A 65 21.72 -17.84 9.28
CA SER A 65 21.97 -17.32 10.63
C SER A 65 21.62 -18.35 11.71
N PRO A 66 22.40 -18.47 12.80
CA PRO A 66 22.13 -19.46 13.84
C PRO A 66 20.85 -19.19 14.63
N LYS A 67 20.31 -17.97 14.56
CA LYS A 67 19.03 -17.62 15.18
C LYS A 67 17.86 -18.05 14.30
N PRO A 68 16.77 -18.57 14.90
CA PRO A 68 15.57 -18.89 14.15
C PRO A 68 14.95 -17.61 13.56
N LEU A 69 14.26 -17.75 12.43
CA LEU A 69 13.77 -16.62 11.64
C LEU A 69 12.78 -15.76 12.43
N ASN A 70 11.85 -16.39 13.14
CA ASN A 70 10.85 -15.72 13.98
C ASN A 70 11.48 -14.79 15.03
N GLN A 71 12.54 -15.25 15.71
CA GLN A 71 13.25 -14.48 16.71
C GLN A 71 13.91 -13.24 16.09
N ARG A 72 14.59 -13.41 14.95
CA ARG A 72 15.21 -12.29 14.23
C ARG A 72 14.18 -11.24 13.79
N LEU A 73 13.06 -11.67 13.23
CA LEU A 73 12.00 -10.76 12.79
C LEU A 73 11.34 -10.04 13.96
N THR A 74 11.19 -10.71 15.11
CA THR A 74 10.65 -10.09 16.33
C THR A 74 11.62 -9.07 16.92
N GLU A 75 12.92 -9.37 16.94
CA GLU A 75 13.98 -8.44 17.34
C GLU A 75 13.97 -7.19 16.44
N GLU A 76 13.92 -7.38 15.11
CA GLU A 76 13.83 -6.29 14.15
C GLU A 76 12.55 -5.46 14.32
N ALA A 77 11.38 -6.09 14.53
CA ALA A 77 10.12 -5.40 14.80
C ALA A 77 10.22 -4.49 16.03
N GLY A 78 10.90 -4.94 17.09
CA GLY A 78 11.21 -4.13 18.28
C GLY A 78 11.99 -2.87 17.92
N VAL A 79 13.08 -3.01 17.16
CA VAL A 79 13.90 -1.86 16.72
C VAL A 79 13.07 -0.85 15.92
N PHE A 80 12.14 -1.30 15.07
CA PHE A 80 11.26 -0.39 14.34
C PHE A 80 10.27 0.35 15.24
N ARG A 81 9.76 -0.29 16.30
CA ARG A 81 8.89 0.37 17.29
C ARG A 81 9.66 1.42 18.07
N ASP A 82 10.85 1.07 18.57
CA ASP A 82 11.71 2.00 19.31
C ASP A 82 12.08 3.21 18.45
N ARG A 83 12.40 2.98 17.17
CA ARG A 83 12.66 4.06 16.21
C ARG A 83 11.42 4.90 15.92
N ALA A 84 10.23 4.29 15.91
CA ALA A 84 8.98 5.00 15.69
C ALA A 84 8.64 5.95 16.84
N GLU A 85 9.05 5.66 18.08
CA GLU A 85 8.87 6.55 19.23
C GLU A 85 9.67 7.85 19.09
N ALA A 86 10.86 7.78 18.49
CA ALA A 86 11.72 8.94 18.26
C ALA A 86 11.43 9.69 16.93
N ALA A 87 10.54 9.16 16.09
CA ALA A 87 10.30 9.68 14.74
C ALA A 87 9.14 10.69 14.66
N PRO A 88 9.20 11.66 13.73
CA PRO A 88 8.08 12.56 13.45
C PRO A 88 6.93 11.80 12.75
N ASP A 89 5.69 12.31 12.87
CA ASP A 89 4.44 11.59 12.55
C ASP A 89 4.43 10.81 11.23
N ALA A 90 4.84 11.43 10.12
CA ALA A 90 4.81 10.80 8.81
C ALA A 90 5.77 9.60 8.69
N GLU A 91 6.92 9.65 9.36
CA GLU A 91 7.90 8.56 9.36
C GLU A 91 7.55 7.52 10.44
N ARG A 92 7.02 7.97 11.58
CA ARG A 92 6.49 7.11 12.64
C ARG A 92 5.46 6.12 12.12
N GLU A 93 4.49 6.56 11.31
CA GLU A 93 3.49 5.67 10.72
C GLU A 93 4.10 4.60 9.81
N ARG A 94 5.13 4.97 9.03
CA ARG A 94 5.84 4.02 8.16
C ARG A 94 6.58 2.97 8.98
N LEU A 95 7.28 3.40 10.03
CA LEU A 95 8.02 2.51 10.93
C LEU A 95 7.07 1.56 11.67
N ILE A 96 5.93 2.05 12.16
CA ILE A 96 4.89 1.19 12.78
C ILE A 96 4.34 0.17 11.77
N LYS A 97 4.12 0.58 10.51
CA LYS A 97 3.65 -0.33 9.46
C LYS A 97 4.67 -1.44 9.18
N LEU A 98 5.96 -1.11 9.14
CA LEU A 98 7.03 -2.10 8.97
C LEU A 98 7.11 -3.05 10.17
N ALA A 99 7.05 -2.53 11.40
CA ALA A 99 7.02 -3.37 12.60
C ALA A 99 5.88 -4.41 12.54
N ARG A 100 4.66 -3.97 12.18
CA ARG A 100 3.50 -4.87 12.01
C ARG A 100 3.71 -5.93 10.94
N GLN A 101 4.37 -5.59 9.83
CA GLN A 101 4.69 -6.56 8.78
C GLN A 101 5.65 -7.63 9.29
N LEU A 102 6.67 -7.23 10.05
CA LEU A 102 7.64 -8.15 10.64
C LEU A 102 7.01 -9.03 11.72
N ASP A 103 6.14 -8.48 12.57
CA ASP A 103 5.36 -9.26 13.55
C ASP A 103 4.52 -10.34 12.86
N THR A 104 3.84 -9.96 11.76
CA THR A 104 3.02 -10.88 10.98
C THR A 104 3.88 -11.97 10.36
N ALA A 105 5.04 -11.62 9.80
CA ALA A 105 5.97 -12.56 9.22
C ALA A 105 6.58 -13.51 10.26
N ALA A 106 6.87 -13.02 11.47
CA ALA A 106 7.38 -13.83 12.57
C ALA A 106 6.40 -14.93 13.00
N ASN A 107 5.09 -14.71 12.81
CA ASN A 107 4.05 -15.63 13.24
C ASN A 107 3.69 -16.72 12.20
N ILE A 108 4.29 -16.69 11.01
CA ILE A 108 3.99 -17.66 9.93
C ILE A 108 4.23 -19.10 10.38
N GLU A 109 5.28 -19.37 11.14
CA GLU A 109 5.59 -20.71 11.66
C GLU A 109 4.48 -21.23 12.60
N GLY A 110 3.90 -20.33 13.41
CA GLY A 110 2.74 -20.63 14.24
C GLY A 110 1.51 -21.02 13.42
N TRP A 111 1.27 -20.35 12.29
CA TRP A 111 0.17 -20.71 11.39
C TRP A 111 0.40 -22.07 10.72
N LEU A 112 1.62 -22.33 10.24
CA LEU A 112 1.95 -23.58 9.56
C LEU A 112 1.90 -24.79 10.49
N SER A 113 2.11 -24.61 11.79
CA SER A 113 2.07 -25.69 12.78
C SER A 113 0.66 -25.99 13.32
N SER A 114 -0.35 -25.20 12.92
CA SER A 114 -1.74 -25.37 13.34
C SER A 114 -2.30 -26.76 12.98
N PRO A 115 -3.03 -27.43 13.89
CA PRO A 115 -3.56 -28.78 13.65
C PRO A 115 -4.60 -28.82 12.51
N GLU A 116 -5.33 -27.73 12.27
CA GLU A 116 -6.33 -27.64 11.19
C GLU A 116 -5.70 -27.64 9.79
N LEU A 117 -4.41 -27.31 9.69
CA LEU A 117 -3.63 -27.31 8.45
C LEU A 117 -2.92 -28.64 8.19
N LYS A 118 -2.94 -29.58 9.15
CA LYS A 118 -2.37 -30.91 8.96
C LYS A 118 -3.39 -31.80 8.24
N PRO A 119 -2.98 -32.56 7.22
CA PRO A 119 -3.89 -33.50 6.58
C PRO A 119 -4.38 -34.53 7.61
N PRO A 120 -5.67 -34.90 7.58
CA PRO A 120 -6.17 -35.98 8.41
C PRO A 120 -5.47 -37.29 8.05
N SER A 121 -5.08 -38.05 9.07
CA SER A 121 -4.43 -39.37 8.96
C SER A 121 -5.42 -40.48 8.59
#